data_AF-A0A8J6RYC4-F1
#
_entry.id   AF-A0A8J6RYC4-F1
#
_cell.length_a   1.000
_cell.length_b   1.000
_cell.length_c   1.000
_cell.angle_alpha   90.00
_cell.angle_beta   90.00
_cell.angle_gamma   90.00
#
_symmetry.space_group_name_H-M   'P 1'
#
loop_
_entity.id
_entity.type
_entity.pdbx_description
1 polymer ?
#
loop_
_entity_poly.entity_id
_entity_poly.type
_entity_poly.pdbx_seq_one_letter_code
_entity_poly.pdbx_strand_id
1 'polypeptide(L)'
;MCDFCKRSIEELVVSTEGKTSCKRWNSDDWGGYDRVLPPEMLHYIGKDKTQRLERTNGIVRQQTRRWHRRQNKFGKVWEQTKVTTRLVVSYFNWIWSHSRLKTTAAQRAGLAERPWSWDDLATYPTII
;
A
#
# COMPACT_ATOMS: atom_id res chain seq x y z
N MET A 1 13.41 22.96 -15.04
CA MET A 1 13.26 21.58 -14.52
C MET A 1 14.14 20.70 -15.39
N CYS A 2 15.08 19.95 -14.81
CA CYS A 2 16.01 19.11 -15.56
C CYS A 2 15.26 17.96 -16.25
N ASP A 3 15.60 17.62 -17.48
CA ASP A 3 14.95 16.58 -18.29
C ASP A 3 14.94 15.20 -17.61
N PHE A 4 15.92 14.94 -16.75
CA PHE A 4 15.99 13.74 -15.93
C PHE A 4 14.80 13.60 -14.95
N CYS A 5 14.38 14.70 -14.32
CA CYS A 5 13.26 14.68 -13.37
C CYS A 5 11.91 14.49 -14.06
N LYS A 6 11.72 15.03 -15.27
CA LYS A 6 10.50 14.80 -16.05
C LYS A 6 10.37 13.33 -16.45
N ARG A 7 11.47 12.75 -16.96
CA ARG A 7 11.51 11.35 -17.40
C ARG A 7 11.25 10.38 -16.25
N SER A 8 11.81 10.64 -15.06
CA SER A 8 11.54 9.85 -13.85
C SER A 8 10.07 9.86 -13.44
N ILE A 9 9.37 10.97 -13.61
CA ILE A 9 7.96 11.10 -13.20
C ILE A 9 7.04 10.50 -14.24
N GLU A 10 7.34 10.69 -15.53
CA GLU A 10 6.65 9.99 -16.62
C GLU A 10 6.78 8.46 -16.44
N GLU A 11 7.98 7.93 -16.16
CA GLU A 11 8.17 6.51 -15.86
C GLU A 11 7.39 6.07 -14.61
N LEU A 12 7.31 6.91 -13.59
CA LEU A 12 6.60 6.61 -12.35
C LEU A 12 5.08 6.63 -12.55
N VAL A 13 4.55 7.59 -13.31
CA VAL A 13 3.15 7.67 -13.73
C VAL A 13 2.80 6.49 -14.63
N VAL A 14 3.57 6.20 -15.69
CA VAL A 14 3.35 5.06 -16.57
C VAL A 14 3.41 3.72 -15.82
N SER A 15 4.35 3.57 -14.88
CA SER A 15 4.49 2.34 -14.08
C SER A 15 3.40 2.15 -13.02
N THR A 16 2.73 3.23 -12.61
CA THR A 16 1.65 3.22 -11.60
C THR A 16 0.26 3.22 -12.23
N GLU A 17 0.04 3.99 -13.31
CA GLU A 17 -1.20 4.01 -14.12
C GLU A 17 -1.50 2.64 -14.73
N GLY A 18 -0.48 1.88 -15.13
CA GLY A 18 -0.66 0.53 -15.65
C GLY A 18 -1.07 -0.53 -14.62
N LYS A 19 -1.04 -0.23 -13.31
CA LYS A 19 -1.36 -1.17 -12.23
C LYS A 19 -2.50 -0.72 -11.32
N THR A 20 -2.78 0.58 -11.29
CA THR A 20 -3.87 1.19 -10.53
C THR A 20 -4.34 2.44 -11.26
N SER A 21 -5.66 2.65 -11.41
CA SER A 21 -6.26 3.89 -11.93
C SER A 21 -6.16 5.05 -10.92
N CYS A 22 -4.95 5.25 -10.36
CA CYS A 22 -4.71 6.14 -9.25
C CYS A 22 -4.71 7.60 -9.72
N LYS A 23 -5.84 8.28 -9.53
CA LYS A 23 -6.00 9.71 -9.85
C LYS A 23 -5.65 10.65 -8.69
N ARG A 24 -5.14 10.13 -7.57
CA ARG A 24 -4.91 10.92 -6.35
C ARG A 24 -3.49 10.72 -5.83
N TRP A 25 -2.76 11.82 -5.75
CA TRP A 25 -1.37 11.88 -5.30
C TRP A 25 -1.30 12.64 -3.98
N ASN A 26 -0.44 12.20 -3.08
CA ASN A 26 -0.15 12.93 -1.85
C ASN A 26 1.37 13.11 -1.73
N SER A 27 1.83 14.34 -1.61
CA SER A 27 3.23 14.65 -1.33
C SER A 27 3.36 15.46 -0.03
N ASP A 28 4.57 15.49 0.50
CA ASP A 28 4.98 16.56 1.39
C ASP A 28 5.22 17.83 0.56
N ASP A 29 5.48 18.97 1.20
CA ASP A 29 5.55 20.30 0.58
C ASP A 29 6.77 20.49 -0.33
N TRP A 30 6.86 19.66 -1.37
CA TRP A 30 7.86 19.71 -2.42
C TRP A 30 7.19 20.23 -3.69
N GLY A 31 7.27 21.55 -3.89
CA GLY A 31 6.70 22.27 -5.04
C GLY A 31 7.23 21.89 -6.42
N GLY A 32 7.99 20.80 -6.54
CA GLY A 32 8.37 20.18 -7.79
C GLY A 32 7.23 19.38 -8.43
N TYR A 33 6.36 18.74 -7.65
CA TYR A 33 5.35 17.80 -8.14
C TYR A 33 4.18 18.47 -8.89
N ASP A 34 3.73 19.65 -8.44
CA ASP A 34 2.66 20.41 -9.12
C ASP A 34 2.98 20.77 -10.57
N ARG A 35 4.28 20.84 -10.92
CA ARG A 35 4.74 21.23 -12.26
C ARG A 35 4.72 20.09 -13.28
N VAL A 36 4.50 18.87 -12.82
CA VAL A 36 4.68 17.62 -13.58
C VAL A 36 3.45 16.73 -13.51
N LEU A 37 2.63 16.84 -12.47
CA LEU A 37 1.37 16.13 -12.42
C LEU A 37 0.39 16.72 -13.44
N PRO A 38 -0.25 15.88 -14.27
CA PRO A 38 -1.32 16.32 -15.16
C PRO A 38 -2.45 17.01 -14.37
N PRO A 39 -3.16 17.99 -14.95
CA PRO A 39 -4.27 18.68 -14.28
C PRO A 39 -5.40 17.74 -13.82
N GLU A 40 -5.51 16.57 -14.42
CA GLU A 40 -6.50 15.54 -14.07
C GLU A 40 -6.19 14.81 -12.76
N MET A 41 -4.96 14.93 -12.26
CA MET A 41 -4.51 14.28 -11.03
C MET A 41 -4.82 15.17 -9.83
N LEU A 42 -5.58 14.64 -8.88
CA LEU A 42 -5.83 15.29 -7.61
C LEU A 42 -4.57 15.22 -6.74
N HIS A 43 -3.84 16.32 -6.67
CA HIS A 43 -2.67 16.44 -5.81
C HIS A 43 -3.02 17.05 -4.46
N TYR A 44 -2.65 16.37 -3.37
CA TYR A 44 -2.79 16.87 -2.01
C TYR A 44 -1.42 17.06 -1.37
N ILE A 45 -1.13 18.27 -0.93
CA ILE A 45 0.09 18.61 -0.22
C ILE A 45 -0.23 18.66 1.27
N GLY A 46 0.42 17.80 2.06
CA GLY A 46 0.20 17.79 3.51
C GLY A 46 0.82 16.59 4.21
N LYS A 47 1.28 16.83 5.44
CA LYS A 47 1.99 15.82 6.24
C LYS A 47 1.07 14.71 6.77
N ASP A 48 -0.22 14.99 6.97
CA ASP A 48 -1.18 14.06 7.55
C ASP A 48 -1.39 12.81 6.67
N LYS A 49 -1.52 12.98 5.35
CA LYS A 49 -1.72 11.86 4.42
C LYS A 49 -0.41 11.15 4.11
N THR A 50 0.69 11.88 3.96
CA THR A 50 2.01 11.26 3.75
C THR A 50 2.46 10.45 4.96
N GLN A 51 2.30 10.96 6.18
CA GLN A 51 2.64 10.23 7.40
C GLN A 51 1.82 8.93 7.54
N ARG A 52 0.53 8.95 7.18
CA ARG A 52 -0.30 7.73 7.15
C ARG A 52 0.24 6.71 6.15
N LEU A 53 0.60 7.16 4.95
CA LEU A 53 1.13 6.31 3.89
C LEU A 53 2.51 5.73 4.26
N GLU A 54 3.39 6.55 4.82
CA GLU A 54 4.70 6.12 5.35
C GLU A 54 4.55 5.09 6.47
N ARG A 55 3.59 5.29 7.39
CA ARG A 55 3.30 4.31 8.44
C ARG A 55 2.85 2.98 7.86
N THR A 56 1.95 2.98 6.87
CA THR A 56 1.53 1.76 6.17
C THR A 56 2.72 1.07 5.49
N ASN A 57 3.54 1.82 4.77
CA ASN A 57 4.76 1.30 4.13
C ASN A 57 5.74 0.72 5.16
N GLY A 58 5.89 1.38 6.30
CA GLY A 58 6.69 0.91 7.43
C GLY A 58 6.17 -0.40 8.02
N ILE A 59 4.85 -0.55 8.17
CA ILE A 59 4.23 -1.80 8.63
C ILE A 59 4.54 -2.94 7.65
N VAL A 60 4.29 -2.73 6.35
CA VAL A 60 4.57 -3.75 5.32
C VAL A 60 6.05 -4.15 5.41
N ARG A 61 6.99 -3.19 5.32
CA ARG A 61 8.43 -3.48 5.41
C ARG A 61 8.83 -4.23 6.68
N GLN A 62 8.27 -3.88 7.84
CA GLN A 62 8.61 -4.55 9.09
C GLN A 62 8.10 -6.00 9.15
N GLN A 63 6.92 -6.28 8.59
CA GLN A 63 6.37 -7.63 8.52
C GLN A 63 7.14 -8.47 7.50
N THR A 64 7.55 -7.86 6.38
CA THR A 64 8.28 -8.53 5.30
C THR A 64 9.80 -8.62 5.54
N ARG A 65 10.36 -7.91 6.54
CA ARG A 65 11.82 -7.87 6.83
C ARG A 65 12.45 -9.25 6.98
N ARG A 66 11.66 -10.23 7.47
CA ARG A 66 12.13 -11.61 7.69
C ARG A 66 12.49 -12.31 6.37
N TRP A 67 11.96 -11.86 5.23
CA TRP A 67 12.24 -12.41 3.91
C TRP A 67 13.65 -12.06 3.40
N HIS A 68 14.23 -10.96 3.89
CA HIS A 68 15.60 -10.58 3.54
C HIS A 68 16.68 -11.40 4.27
N ARG A 69 16.32 -12.21 5.28
CA ARG A 69 17.31 -13.01 6.03
C ARG A 69 17.84 -14.15 5.17
N ARG A 70 19.19 -14.25 5.07
CA ARG A 70 19.90 -15.28 4.28
C ARG A 70 19.49 -16.72 4.61
N GLN A 71 19.17 -16.99 5.88
CA GLN A 71 18.83 -18.32 6.39
C GLN A 71 17.41 -18.79 5.98
N ASN A 72 16.52 -17.88 5.60
CA ASN A 72 15.13 -18.22 5.31
C ASN A 72 14.94 -18.53 3.81
N LYS A 73 15.55 -19.62 3.32
CA LYS A 73 15.58 -19.99 1.89
C LYS A 73 14.19 -20.05 1.24
N PHE A 74 13.15 -20.44 1.99
CA PHE A 74 11.76 -20.49 1.51
C PHE A 74 11.24 -19.11 1.08
N GLY A 75 11.53 -18.05 1.86
CA GLY A 75 11.08 -16.68 1.57
C GLY A 75 11.70 -15.99 0.35
N LYS A 76 12.47 -16.71 -0.49
CA LYS A 76 13.08 -16.19 -1.72
C LYS A 76 12.37 -16.63 -2.99
N VAL A 77 11.37 -17.51 -2.90
CA VAL A 77 10.55 -17.90 -4.04
C VAL A 77 9.47 -16.84 -4.26
N TRP A 78 9.36 -16.34 -5.50
CA TRP A 78 8.43 -15.26 -5.86
C TRP A 78 6.97 -15.58 -5.50
N GLU A 79 6.52 -16.80 -5.75
CA GLU A 79 5.16 -17.23 -5.40
C GLU A 79 4.92 -17.22 -3.87
N GLN A 80 5.91 -17.60 -3.07
CA GLN A 80 5.79 -17.50 -1.61
C GLN A 80 5.76 -16.05 -1.13
N THR A 81 6.54 -15.17 -1.76
CA THR A 81 6.51 -13.73 -1.49
C THR A 81 5.14 -13.13 -1.80
N LYS A 82 4.53 -13.51 -2.93
CA LYS A 82 3.16 -13.09 -3.29
C LYS A 82 2.15 -13.54 -2.23
N VAL A 83 2.11 -14.83 -1.92
CA VAL A 83 1.16 -15.39 -0.93
C VAL A 83 1.34 -14.73 0.43
N THR A 84 2.58 -14.60 0.90
CA THR A 84 2.83 -13.98 2.21
C THR A 84 2.47 -12.49 2.21
N THR A 85 2.72 -11.77 1.11
CA THR A 85 2.29 -10.37 0.97
C THR A 85 0.78 -10.25 1.02
N ARG A 86 0.04 -11.12 0.31
CA ARG A 86 -1.43 -11.18 0.35
C ARG A 86 -1.93 -11.44 1.77
N LEU A 87 -1.34 -12.40 2.48
CA LEU A 87 -1.69 -12.70 3.87
C LEU A 87 -1.49 -11.50 4.80
N VAL A 88 -0.34 -10.83 4.71
CA VAL A 88 -0.04 -9.64 5.53
C VAL A 88 -1.05 -8.52 5.24
N VAL A 89 -1.25 -8.17 3.97
CA VAL A 89 -2.19 -7.11 3.56
C VAL A 89 -3.61 -7.46 4.03
N SER A 90 -4.02 -8.71 3.88
CA SER A 90 -5.36 -9.13 4.26
C SER A 90 -5.56 -9.11 5.77
N TYR A 91 -4.56 -9.56 6.55
CA TYR A 91 -4.61 -9.47 8.00
C TYR A 91 -4.81 -8.03 8.49
N PHE A 92 -4.02 -7.07 7.99
CA PHE A 92 -4.13 -5.68 8.45
C PHE A 92 -5.41 -4.97 8.00
N ASN A 93 -5.98 -5.41 6.87
CA ASN A 93 -7.21 -4.81 6.35
C ASN A 93 -8.48 -5.38 6.98
N TRP A 94 -8.55 -6.71 7.11
CA TRP A 94 -9.81 -7.42 7.41
C TRP A 94 -9.89 -7.93 8.85
N ILE A 95 -8.77 -8.32 9.46
CA ILE A 95 -8.73 -8.96 10.80
C ILE A 95 -8.28 -7.97 11.88
N TRP A 96 -7.21 -7.22 11.61
CA TRP A 96 -6.61 -6.35 12.61
C TRP A 96 -7.51 -5.17 12.98
N SER A 97 -7.88 -5.10 14.25
CA SER A 97 -8.63 -3.98 14.81
C SER A 97 -7.69 -2.89 15.33
N HIS A 98 -7.93 -1.65 14.90
CA HIS A 98 -7.11 -0.52 15.33
C HIS A 98 -7.34 -0.22 16.81
N SER A 99 -6.26 -0.24 17.61
CA SER A 99 -6.33 -0.16 19.08
C SER A 99 -7.21 0.98 19.63
N ARG A 100 -7.19 2.15 18.98
CA ARG A 100 -8.02 3.32 19.36
C ARG A 100 -9.40 3.37 18.71
N LEU A 101 -9.55 2.87 17.48
CA LEU A 101 -10.80 3.01 16.71
C LEU A 101 -11.71 1.79 16.88
N LYS A 102 -11.17 0.69 17.41
CA LYS A 102 -11.84 -0.60 17.62
C LYS A 102 -12.50 -1.19 16.36
N THR A 103 -12.13 -0.70 15.19
CA THR A 103 -12.62 -1.11 13.87
C THR A 103 -11.46 -1.55 12.96
N THR A 104 -11.76 -2.40 11.99
CA THR A 104 -10.80 -2.81 10.94
C THR A 104 -10.77 -1.79 9.80
N ALA A 105 -9.78 -1.89 8.90
CA ALA A 105 -9.73 -1.02 7.74
C ALA A 105 -10.88 -1.31 6.76
N ALA A 106 -11.23 -2.58 6.59
CA ALA A 106 -12.37 -3.01 5.78
C ALA A 106 -13.69 -2.42 6.29
N GLN A 107 -13.90 -2.40 7.61
CA GLN A 107 -15.08 -1.75 8.21
C GLN A 107 -15.13 -0.25 7.91
N ARG A 108 -14.01 0.46 8.06
CA ARG A 108 -13.95 1.90 7.77
C ARG A 108 -14.13 2.23 6.28
N ALA A 109 -13.82 1.28 5.41
CA ALA A 109 -14.05 1.40 3.98
C ALA A 109 -15.46 0.97 3.54
N GLY A 110 -16.30 0.49 4.47
CA GLY A 110 -17.65 -0.01 4.17
C GLY A 110 -17.65 -1.37 3.44
N LEU A 111 -16.55 -2.11 3.48
CA LEU A 111 -16.40 -3.42 2.80
C LEU A 111 -16.81 -4.61 3.70
N ALA A 112 -16.90 -4.40 5.01
CA ALA A 112 -17.29 -5.43 5.96
C ALA A 112 -18.05 -4.78 7.13
N GLU A 113 -19.05 -5.48 7.68
CA GLU A 113 -19.79 -5.01 8.85
C GLU A 113 -19.08 -5.37 10.16
N ARG A 114 -18.39 -6.51 10.19
CA ARG A 114 -17.64 -7.04 11.35
C ARG A 114 -16.17 -7.32 11.02
N PRO A 115 -15.28 -7.36 12.01
CA PRO A 115 -13.93 -7.89 11.83
C PRO A 115 -13.99 -9.34 11.35
N TRP A 116 -13.07 -9.71 10.46
CA TRP A 116 -12.90 -11.09 10.02
C TRP A 116 -12.08 -11.90 11.02
N SER A 117 -12.31 -13.21 11.05
CA SER A 117 -11.42 -14.20 11.65
C SER A 117 -10.49 -14.81 10.60
N TRP A 118 -9.57 -15.69 11.04
CA TRP A 118 -8.77 -16.49 10.11
C TRP A 118 -9.62 -17.47 9.30
N ASP A 119 -10.73 -17.95 9.86
CA ASP A 119 -11.64 -18.87 9.16
C ASP A 119 -12.39 -18.16 8.03
N ASP A 120 -12.81 -16.90 8.24
CA ASP A 120 -13.40 -16.07 7.19
C ASP A 120 -12.40 -15.91 6.03
N LEU A 121 -11.12 -15.69 6.36
CA LEU A 121 -10.05 -15.52 5.37
C LEU A 121 -9.79 -16.81 4.57
N ALA A 122 -9.75 -17.96 5.24
CA ALA A 122 -9.49 -19.26 4.61
C ALA A 122 -10.64 -19.69 3.70
N THR A 123 -11.87 -19.28 4.02
CA THR A 123 -13.06 -19.58 3.21
C THR A 123 -13.19 -18.68 1.99
N TYR A 124 -12.48 -17.53 1.95
CA TYR A 124 -12.61 -16.55 0.89
C TYR A 124 -11.67 -16.87 -0.31
N PRO A 125 -12.21 -17.28 -1.48
CA PRO A 125 -11.43 -17.90 -2.55
C PRO A 125 -10.51 -16.93 -3.31
N THR A 126 -10.62 -15.62 -3.09
CA THR A 126 -9.90 -14.59 -3.86
C THR A 126 -8.62 -14.08 -3.18
N ILE A 127 -8.35 -14.48 -1.93
CA ILE A 127 -7.26 -13.91 -1.12
C ILE A 127 -6.02 -14.81 -1.06
N ILE A 128 -6.17 -16.13 -1.15
CA ILE A 128 -5.06 -17.10 -1.17
C ILE A 128 -4.75 -17.44 -2.63
#